data_AF-A0A7K9B782-F1
#
_entry.id   AF-A0A7K9B782-F1
#
_cell.length_a   1.000
_cell.length_b   1.000
_cell.length_c   1.000
_cell.angle_alpha   90.00
_cell.angle_beta   90.00
_cell.angle_gamma   90.00
#
_symmetry.space_group_name_H-M   'P 1'
#
loop_
_entity.id
_entity.type
_entity.pdbx_description
1 polymer ?
#
loop_
_entity_poly.entity_id
_entity_poly.type
_entity_poly.pdbx_seq_one_letter_code
_entity_poly.pdbx_strand_id
1 'polypeptide(L)'
;PLPSATNGAALAGLVGVPPFQFQPRRASVDWRRFSAIDVERVARELDVAALQEHIASVTFCNLDSERCPSCGQPVDPVLLKVLKMAQLSTEYLLHCQESLSAALALQAGRLQAALDELAHAKQEAARQAEELRGVKEESRRRKKLIATQQLLLQAGANSYHKVRGGKGMVGPLGSLGPCKSRPFHRAPASPGFAERQRKKQVEQMEDEIQELKVKLRETQQRLEAERDAEKLRREHETEKARQREEEGRRDFERWKEEERTKLHQELDGLRQLFLTEFKDIASRSSAVEGKLQELQARNMAVSNLGTLRDDDREEKRQWAATRAELRDVRERMDVQQIPSRYSIHSRPKGWQRAACEHRWLSLGDALQGLVTRPEPVLDLQDTDVSALCLHEEQARDLSLLPHRGLDSPLSPHGLFSVCAVTREAPKVASAEESSEEDTDDVPRGKQRLLEALRRNPHLLKQFRPILEETLEEKLESMGVKRVAKGIPTQTYKNLQTLVKIQQQQKAERFPELLRLRDKFIRAVMWKVKQYEKPDGTFPQQLSVIPGEVIS
;
A
#
# COMPACT_ATOMS: atom_id res chain seq x y z
N PRO A 1 38.84 17.86 -23.80
CA PRO A 1 38.05 17.75 -22.55
C PRO A 1 36.94 16.71 -22.73
N LEU A 2 37.19 15.50 -22.25
CA LEU A 2 36.29 14.34 -22.34
C LEU A 2 35.24 14.39 -21.23
N PRO A 3 33.94 14.18 -21.51
CA PRO A 3 32.94 13.93 -20.49
C PRO A 3 32.43 12.49 -20.62
N SER A 4 32.90 11.58 -19.78
CA SER A 4 32.29 10.25 -19.61
C SER A 4 32.86 9.51 -18.39
N ALA A 5 32.54 9.98 -17.19
CA ALA A 5 32.86 9.28 -15.94
C ALA A 5 31.74 9.33 -14.88
N THR A 6 30.56 9.86 -15.21
CA THR A 6 29.53 10.18 -14.21
C THR A 6 28.68 8.98 -13.78
N ASN A 7 28.51 7.95 -14.61
CA ASN A 7 27.64 6.82 -14.25
C ASN A 7 28.32 5.74 -13.40
N GLY A 8 29.67 5.65 -13.42
CA GLY A 8 30.42 4.72 -12.56
C GLY A 8 30.64 5.25 -11.15
N ALA A 9 30.74 6.57 -10.98
CA ALA A 9 31.01 7.21 -9.69
C ALA A 9 29.80 7.16 -8.72
N ALA A 10 28.57 7.15 -9.24
CA ALA A 10 27.37 7.15 -8.42
C ALA A 10 27.16 5.82 -7.64
N LEU A 11 27.61 4.69 -8.19
CA LEU A 11 27.58 3.39 -7.49
C LEU A 11 28.77 3.23 -6.54
N ALA A 12 29.93 3.77 -6.89
CA ALA A 12 31.15 3.66 -6.08
C ALA A 12 31.05 4.42 -4.73
N GLY A 13 30.37 5.58 -4.73
CA GLY A 13 30.24 6.44 -3.54
C GLY A 13 29.40 5.85 -2.39
N LEU A 14 28.55 4.86 -2.67
CA LEU A 14 27.67 4.25 -1.66
C LEU A 14 28.27 3.00 -0.99
N VAL A 15 29.33 2.42 -1.56
CA VAL A 15 29.87 1.11 -1.17
C VAL A 15 31.35 1.19 -0.74
N GLY A 16 31.97 2.37 -0.79
CA GLY A 16 33.38 2.54 -0.39
C GLY A 16 34.36 1.87 -1.37
N VAL A 17 33.92 1.57 -2.58
CA VAL A 17 34.75 0.96 -3.62
C VAL A 17 35.53 2.10 -4.31
N PRO A 18 36.87 1.99 -4.46
CA PRO A 18 37.67 3.02 -5.11
C PRO A 18 37.22 3.24 -6.57
N PRO A 19 37.43 4.45 -7.13
CA PRO A 19 37.06 4.76 -8.50
C PRO A 19 37.80 3.83 -9.48
N PHE A 20 37.08 3.35 -10.48
CA PHE A 20 37.63 2.42 -11.48
C PHE A 20 38.73 3.07 -12.31
N GLN A 21 39.86 2.38 -12.42
CA GLN A 21 40.95 2.75 -13.31
C GLN A 21 41.60 1.48 -13.87
N PHE A 22 41.86 1.48 -15.18
CA PHE A 22 42.56 0.39 -15.83
C PHE A 22 44.00 0.25 -15.31
N GLN A 23 44.38 -0.97 -14.96
CA GLN A 23 45.70 -1.29 -14.44
C GLN A 23 46.75 -1.42 -15.57
N PRO A 24 48.01 -1.06 -15.29
CA PRO A 24 49.09 -1.27 -16.25
C PRO A 24 49.40 -2.76 -16.43
N ARG A 25 49.46 -3.21 -17.68
CA ARG A 25 49.72 -4.59 -18.08
C ARG A 25 51.21 -4.90 -18.00
N ARG A 26 51.64 -5.56 -16.92
CA ARG A 26 53.05 -5.86 -16.65
C ARG A 26 53.37 -7.35 -16.59
N ALA A 27 52.36 -8.22 -16.50
CA ALA A 27 52.55 -9.66 -16.39
C ALA A 27 52.92 -10.27 -17.75
N SER A 28 53.87 -11.21 -17.77
CA SER A 28 54.19 -12.01 -18.96
C SER A 28 53.19 -13.15 -19.17
N VAL A 29 53.04 -13.61 -20.40
CA VAL A 29 52.13 -14.73 -20.71
C VAL A 29 52.80 -16.08 -20.41
N ASP A 30 52.16 -16.92 -19.61
CA ASP A 30 52.59 -18.31 -19.41
C ASP A 30 51.97 -19.23 -20.47
N TRP A 31 52.64 -19.32 -21.63
CA TRP A 31 52.19 -20.10 -22.76
C TRP A 31 52.02 -21.60 -22.48
N ARG A 32 52.80 -22.16 -21.54
CA ARG A 32 52.69 -23.59 -21.19
C ARG A 32 51.36 -23.85 -20.52
N ARG A 33 51.00 -22.99 -19.57
CA ARG A 33 49.76 -23.10 -18.82
C ARG A 33 48.54 -22.88 -19.72
N PHE A 34 48.59 -21.91 -20.63
CA PHE A 34 47.53 -21.71 -21.62
C PHE A 34 47.38 -22.85 -22.62
N SER A 35 48.49 -23.47 -23.05
CA SER A 35 48.44 -24.59 -24.00
C SER A 35 47.80 -25.87 -23.44
N ALA A 36 47.76 -26.01 -22.11
CA ALA A 36 47.14 -27.15 -21.44
C ALA A 36 45.62 -27.04 -21.33
N ILE A 37 45.05 -25.86 -21.65
CA ILE A 37 43.61 -25.61 -21.51
C ILE A 37 42.88 -26.11 -22.76
N ASP A 38 41.95 -27.04 -22.56
CA ASP A 38 41.00 -27.43 -23.59
C ASP A 38 39.81 -26.45 -23.59
N VAL A 39 39.89 -25.42 -24.44
CA VAL A 39 38.87 -24.37 -24.56
C VAL A 39 37.51 -24.94 -24.99
N GLU A 40 37.50 -25.97 -25.84
CA GLU A 40 36.27 -26.60 -26.31
C GLU A 40 35.58 -27.37 -25.19
N ARG A 41 36.37 -28.02 -24.32
CA ARG A 41 35.81 -28.65 -23.11
C ARG A 41 35.24 -27.61 -22.16
N VAL A 42 35.97 -26.52 -21.88
CA VAL A 42 35.50 -25.43 -21.00
C VAL A 42 34.17 -24.85 -21.51
N ALA A 43 34.05 -24.65 -22.83
CA ALA A 43 32.82 -24.14 -23.43
C ALA A 43 31.65 -25.15 -23.35
N ARG A 44 31.89 -26.44 -23.65
CA ARG A 44 30.85 -27.49 -23.58
C ARG A 44 30.36 -27.75 -22.15
N GLU A 45 31.27 -27.78 -21.19
CA GLU A 45 31.00 -28.14 -19.80
C GLU A 45 30.63 -26.92 -18.93
N LEU A 46 30.75 -25.70 -19.47
CA LEU A 46 30.58 -24.45 -18.73
C LEU A 46 31.46 -24.42 -17.47
N ASP A 47 32.72 -24.83 -17.61
CA ASP A 47 33.67 -24.91 -16.50
C ASP A 47 34.15 -23.51 -16.09
N VAL A 48 33.30 -22.83 -15.30
CA VAL A 48 33.58 -21.49 -14.77
C VAL A 48 34.79 -21.50 -13.84
N ALA A 49 35.09 -22.62 -13.16
CA ALA A 49 36.23 -22.71 -12.27
C ALA A 49 37.55 -22.64 -13.05
N ALA A 50 37.67 -23.40 -14.15
CA ALA A 50 38.82 -23.31 -15.05
C ALA A 50 38.96 -21.91 -15.66
N LEU A 51 37.85 -21.28 -16.06
CA LEU A 51 37.86 -19.90 -16.58
C LEU A 51 38.34 -18.89 -15.51
N GLN A 52 37.84 -19.01 -14.28
CA GLN A 52 38.17 -18.11 -13.17
C GLN A 52 39.64 -18.23 -12.76
N GLU A 53 40.24 -19.43 -12.83
CA GLU A 53 41.66 -19.63 -12.54
C GLU A 53 42.56 -18.85 -13.50
N HIS A 54 42.16 -18.73 -14.76
CA HIS A 54 42.98 -18.15 -15.83
C HIS A 54 42.60 -16.70 -16.16
N ILE A 55 41.46 -16.21 -15.67
CA ILE A 55 40.91 -14.89 -16.05
C ILE A 55 41.92 -13.78 -15.78
N ALA A 56 42.58 -13.78 -14.60
CA ALA A 56 43.59 -12.78 -14.22
C ALA A 56 44.81 -12.78 -15.15
N SER A 57 45.27 -13.96 -15.55
CA SER A 57 46.40 -14.11 -16.49
C SER A 57 46.06 -13.61 -17.89
N VAL A 58 44.79 -13.70 -18.32
CA VAL A 58 44.34 -13.13 -19.60
C VAL A 58 44.11 -11.63 -19.49
N THR A 59 43.49 -11.15 -18.41
CA THR A 59 43.12 -9.74 -18.23
C THR A 59 44.25 -8.81 -17.92
N PHE A 60 45.39 -9.26 -17.39
CA PHE A 60 46.48 -8.37 -16.94
C PHE A 60 47.83 -8.63 -17.63
N CYS A 61 47.88 -9.54 -18.60
CA CYS A 61 49.11 -9.81 -19.35
C CYS A 61 49.46 -8.73 -20.38
N ASN A 62 50.76 -8.57 -20.62
CA ASN A 62 51.33 -7.70 -21.63
C ASN A 62 51.51 -8.47 -22.94
N LEU A 63 50.82 -8.02 -23.98
CA LEU A 63 50.86 -8.65 -25.31
C LEU A 63 51.78 -7.91 -26.31
N ASP A 64 52.33 -6.74 -25.94
CA ASP A 64 53.06 -5.86 -26.87
C ASP A 64 54.42 -6.41 -27.31
N SER A 65 54.98 -7.33 -26.54
CA SER A 65 56.33 -7.90 -26.77
C SER A 65 56.30 -9.41 -27.05
N GLU A 66 55.10 -10.00 -27.09
CA GLU A 66 54.93 -11.43 -27.35
C GLU A 66 55.12 -11.74 -28.84
N ARG A 67 55.79 -12.86 -29.12
CA ARG A 67 56.11 -13.31 -30.47
C ARG A 67 55.55 -14.70 -30.70
N CYS A 68 55.16 -14.99 -31.94
CA CYS A 68 54.69 -16.32 -32.31
C CYS A 68 55.79 -17.37 -32.04
N PRO A 69 55.53 -18.42 -31.25
CA PRO A 69 56.51 -19.47 -30.97
C PRO A 69 56.97 -20.23 -32.22
N SER A 70 56.12 -20.29 -33.26
CA SER A 70 56.37 -21.09 -34.47
C SER A 70 57.10 -20.34 -35.58
N CYS A 71 56.96 -19.01 -35.66
CA CYS A 71 57.56 -18.21 -36.75
C CYS A 71 58.32 -16.96 -36.29
N GLY A 72 58.32 -16.65 -34.99
CA GLY A 72 59.04 -15.50 -34.39
C GLY A 72 58.48 -14.12 -34.73
N GLN A 73 57.43 -14.06 -35.57
CA GLN A 73 56.80 -12.81 -35.97
C GLN A 73 55.99 -12.20 -34.82
N PRO A 74 55.91 -10.85 -34.76
CA PRO A 74 55.02 -10.18 -33.82
C PRO A 74 53.56 -10.49 -34.15
N VAL A 75 52.68 -10.35 -33.16
CA VAL A 75 51.23 -10.47 -33.35
C VAL A 75 50.74 -9.40 -34.32
N ASP A 76 49.78 -9.76 -35.18
CA ASP A 76 49.14 -8.80 -36.08
C ASP A 76 48.60 -7.57 -35.31
N PRO A 77 48.89 -6.33 -35.74
CA PRO A 77 48.48 -5.13 -35.01
C PRO A 77 46.97 -4.95 -34.82
N VAL A 78 46.14 -5.45 -35.75
CA VAL A 78 44.68 -5.36 -35.64
C VAL A 78 44.18 -6.41 -34.63
N LEU A 79 44.66 -7.65 -34.71
CA LEU A 79 44.35 -8.69 -33.73
C LEU A 79 44.80 -8.29 -32.32
N LEU A 80 45.97 -7.67 -32.19
CA LEU A 80 46.47 -7.15 -30.92
C LEU A 80 45.55 -6.09 -30.32
N LYS A 81 44.97 -5.21 -31.15
CA LYS A 81 43.95 -4.24 -30.70
C LYS A 81 42.69 -4.93 -30.23
N VAL A 82 42.21 -5.95 -30.95
CA VAL A 82 41.02 -6.73 -30.54
C VAL A 82 41.24 -7.40 -29.19
N LEU A 83 42.40 -8.04 -29.00
CA LEU A 83 42.77 -8.65 -27.73
C LEU A 83 42.85 -7.62 -26.60
N LYS A 84 43.50 -6.47 -26.82
CA LYS A 84 43.56 -5.38 -25.83
C LYS A 84 42.17 -4.85 -25.47
N MET A 85 41.27 -4.70 -26.45
CA MET A 85 39.88 -4.32 -26.19
C MET A 85 39.14 -5.39 -25.37
N ALA A 86 39.36 -6.68 -25.66
CA ALA A 86 38.79 -7.77 -24.88
C ALA A 86 39.34 -7.77 -23.43
N GLN A 87 40.63 -7.50 -23.24
CA GLN A 87 41.22 -7.41 -21.91
C GLN A 87 40.65 -6.25 -21.08
N LEU A 88 40.51 -5.06 -21.69
CA LEU A 88 39.89 -3.90 -21.02
C LEU A 88 38.41 -4.16 -20.72
N SER A 89 37.69 -4.79 -21.65
CA SER A 89 36.28 -5.15 -21.44
C SER A 89 36.15 -6.12 -20.28
N THR A 90 37.01 -7.13 -20.20
CA THR A 90 36.98 -8.14 -19.13
C THR A 90 37.42 -7.56 -17.79
N GLU A 91 38.41 -6.66 -17.75
CA GLU A 91 38.80 -5.93 -16.53
C GLU A 91 37.67 -5.06 -15.98
N TYR A 92 36.93 -4.37 -16.86
CA TYR A 92 35.75 -3.61 -16.47
C TYR A 92 34.64 -4.53 -15.93
N LEU A 93 34.42 -5.68 -16.56
CA LEU A 93 33.44 -6.67 -16.08
C LEU A 93 33.81 -7.24 -14.71
N LEU A 94 35.10 -7.49 -14.44
CA LEU A 94 35.58 -7.88 -13.11
C LEU A 94 35.30 -6.79 -12.06
N HIS A 95 35.57 -5.53 -12.39
CA HIS A 95 35.22 -4.42 -11.51
C HIS A 95 33.71 -4.32 -11.26
N CYS A 96 32.88 -4.50 -12.29
CA CYS A 96 31.44 -4.55 -12.13
C CYS A 96 31.01 -5.70 -11.22
N GLN A 97 31.61 -6.89 -11.37
CA GLN A 97 31.33 -8.04 -10.52
C GLN A 97 31.66 -7.74 -9.05
N GLU A 98 32.84 -7.20 -8.76
CA GLU A 98 33.25 -6.84 -7.40
C GLU A 98 32.35 -5.74 -6.80
N SER A 99 32.07 -4.70 -7.58
CA SER A 99 31.23 -3.57 -7.14
C SER A 99 29.81 -4.01 -6.83
N LEU A 100 29.22 -4.84 -7.71
CA LEU A 100 27.89 -5.40 -7.50
C LEU A 100 27.88 -6.37 -6.33
N SER A 101 28.91 -7.21 -6.17
CA SER A 101 29.02 -8.15 -5.05
C SER A 101 29.13 -7.41 -3.71
N ALA A 102 29.94 -6.36 -3.64
CA ALA A 102 30.06 -5.52 -2.45
C ALA A 102 28.75 -4.78 -2.13
N ALA A 103 28.07 -4.25 -3.16
CA ALA A 103 26.77 -3.61 -2.99
C ALA A 103 25.71 -4.60 -2.45
N LEU A 104 25.66 -5.82 -3.02
CA LEU A 104 24.77 -6.89 -2.57
C LEU A 104 25.06 -7.30 -1.13
N ALA A 105 26.34 -7.47 -0.76
CA ALA A 105 26.73 -7.80 0.61
C ALA A 105 26.31 -6.70 1.61
N LEU A 106 26.49 -5.43 1.24
CA LEU A 106 26.07 -4.29 2.06
C LEU A 106 24.54 -4.27 2.27
N GLN A 107 23.76 -4.47 1.19
CA GLN A 107 22.30 -4.48 1.29
C GLN A 107 21.79 -5.70 2.06
N ALA A 108 22.40 -6.87 1.86
CA ALA A 108 22.09 -8.07 2.65
C ALA A 108 22.36 -7.85 4.15
N GLY A 109 23.48 -7.20 4.50
CA GLY A 109 23.79 -6.83 5.88
C GLY A 109 22.77 -5.86 6.48
N ARG A 110 22.32 -4.84 5.72
CA ARG A 110 21.28 -3.91 6.16
C ARG A 110 19.93 -4.61 6.38
N LEU A 111 19.56 -5.51 5.48
CA LEU A 111 18.34 -6.30 5.63
C LEU A 111 18.40 -7.18 6.88
N GLN A 112 19.54 -7.83 7.13
CA GLN A 112 19.72 -8.66 8.31
C GLN A 112 19.61 -7.84 9.60
N ALA A 113 20.25 -6.67 9.66
CA ALA A 113 20.15 -5.76 10.81
C ALA A 113 18.69 -5.32 11.07
N ALA A 114 17.94 -4.97 10.02
CA ALA A 114 16.54 -4.59 10.14
C ALA A 114 15.65 -5.75 10.63
N LEU A 115 15.95 -7.00 10.22
CA LEU A 115 15.26 -8.19 10.71
C LEU A 115 15.53 -8.42 12.20
N ASP A 116 16.77 -8.22 12.64
CA ASP A 116 17.15 -8.36 14.05
C ASP A 116 16.48 -7.27 14.91
N GLU A 117 16.44 -6.02 14.43
CA GLU A 117 15.70 -4.91 15.06
C GLU A 117 14.21 -5.21 15.18
N LEU A 118 13.59 -5.74 14.12
CA LEU A 118 12.18 -6.14 14.14
C LEU A 118 11.93 -7.28 15.14
N ALA A 119 12.85 -8.24 15.24
CA ALA A 119 12.75 -9.32 16.21
C ALA A 119 12.82 -8.78 17.66
N HIS A 120 13.76 -7.87 17.93
CA HIS A 120 13.86 -7.19 19.23
C HIS A 120 12.60 -6.38 19.56
N ALA A 121 12.11 -5.56 18.63
CA ALA A 121 10.89 -4.77 18.83
C ALA A 121 9.66 -5.65 19.10
N LYS A 122 9.52 -6.78 18.40
CA LYS A 122 8.45 -7.76 18.67
C LYS A 122 8.56 -8.36 20.06
N GLN A 123 9.77 -8.69 20.52
CA GLN A 123 9.99 -9.22 21.86
C GLN A 123 9.63 -8.17 22.95
N GLU A 124 10.02 -6.92 22.75
CA GLU A 124 9.67 -5.82 23.65
C GLU A 124 8.16 -5.54 23.69
N ALA A 125 7.50 -5.54 22.53
CA ALA A 125 6.06 -5.40 22.44
C ALA A 125 5.32 -6.54 23.17
N ALA A 126 5.81 -7.78 23.05
CA ALA A 126 5.27 -8.93 23.79
C ALA A 126 5.45 -8.75 25.31
N ARG A 127 6.62 -8.26 25.75
CA ARG A 127 6.87 -7.96 27.17
C ARG A 127 5.91 -6.89 27.69
N GLN A 128 5.75 -5.79 26.98
CA GLN A 128 4.82 -4.71 27.34
C GLN A 128 3.37 -5.20 27.37
N ALA A 129 2.96 -6.06 26.44
CA ALA A 129 1.62 -6.65 26.43
C ALA A 129 1.35 -7.51 27.67
N GLU A 130 2.34 -8.28 28.11
CA GLU A 130 2.28 -9.08 29.33
C GLU A 130 2.19 -8.20 30.59
N GLU A 131 3.01 -7.15 30.69
CA GLU A 131 2.95 -6.16 31.78
C GLU A 131 1.58 -5.48 31.85
N LEU A 132 1.04 -5.04 30.71
CA LEU A 132 -0.29 -4.45 30.62
C LEU A 132 -1.40 -5.44 31.03
N ARG A 133 -1.23 -6.74 30.71
CA ARG A 133 -2.16 -7.77 31.18
C ARG A 133 -2.11 -7.89 32.70
N GLY A 134 -0.92 -7.93 33.29
CA GLY A 134 -0.73 -7.94 34.74
C GLY A 134 -1.39 -6.75 35.44
N VAL A 135 -1.14 -5.53 34.95
CA VAL A 135 -1.75 -4.30 35.49
C VAL A 135 -3.28 -4.32 35.36
N LYS A 136 -3.83 -4.82 34.24
CA LYS A 136 -5.29 -4.97 34.06
C LYS A 136 -5.89 -5.95 35.07
N GLU A 137 -5.21 -7.06 35.35
CA GLU A 137 -5.65 -8.03 36.35
C GLU A 137 -5.61 -7.45 37.77
N GLU A 138 -4.55 -6.73 38.13
CA GLU A 138 -4.48 -6.02 39.41
C GLU A 138 -5.56 -4.97 39.55
N SER A 139 -5.82 -4.17 38.50
CA SER A 139 -6.91 -3.20 38.49
C SER A 139 -8.26 -3.86 38.73
N ARG A 140 -8.52 -5.02 38.09
CA ARG A 140 -9.73 -5.81 38.33
C ARG A 140 -9.80 -6.31 39.78
N ARG A 141 -8.70 -6.78 40.37
CA ARG A 141 -8.64 -7.21 41.78
C ARG A 141 -8.96 -6.04 42.73
N ARG A 142 -8.35 -4.87 42.51
CA ARG A 142 -8.60 -3.66 43.31
C ARG A 142 -10.05 -3.18 43.20
N LYS A 143 -10.64 -3.18 41.99
CA LYS A 143 -12.07 -2.85 41.80
C LYS A 143 -12.99 -3.79 42.58
N LYS A 144 -12.73 -5.10 42.57
CA LYS A 144 -13.49 -6.08 43.37
C LYS A 144 -13.36 -5.82 44.87
N LEU A 145 -12.14 -5.52 45.35
CA LEU A 145 -11.89 -5.19 46.75
C LEU A 145 -12.67 -3.95 47.18
N ILE A 146 -12.63 -2.87 46.38
CA ILE A 146 -13.37 -1.62 46.65
C ILE A 146 -14.88 -1.89 46.66
N ALA A 147 -15.42 -2.63 45.70
CA ALA A 147 -16.85 -2.99 45.69
C ALA A 147 -17.27 -3.77 46.94
N THR A 148 -16.41 -4.69 47.40
CA THR A 148 -16.65 -5.45 48.64
C THR A 148 -16.64 -4.54 49.86
N GLN A 149 -15.66 -3.63 49.96
CA GLN A 149 -15.59 -2.63 51.03
C GLN A 149 -16.80 -1.68 51.01
N GLN A 150 -17.26 -1.23 49.84
CA GLN A 150 -18.47 -0.42 49.71
C GLN A 150 -19.73 -1.15 50.20
N LEU A 151 -19.86 -2.45 49.88
CA LEU A 151 -20.97 -3.27 50.37
C LEU A 151 -20.97 -3.38 51.91
N LEU A 152 -19.80 -3.61 52.52
CA LEU A 152 -19.63 -3.64 53.97
C LEU A 152 -20.01 -2.31 54.63
N LEU A 153 -19.60 -1.19 54.04
CA LEU A 153 -19.97 0.16 54.51
C LEU A 153 -21.49 0.42 54.40
N GLN A 154 -22.13 -0.02 53.31
CA GLN A 154 -23.59 0.09 53.15
C GLN A 154 -24.37 -0.79 54.13
N ALA A 155 -23.89 -2.01 54.40
CA ALA A 155 -24.48 -2.90 55.39
C ALA A 155 -24.38 -2.30 56.82
N GLY A 156 -23.26 -1.65 57.14
CA GLY A 156 -23.09 -0.91 58.40
C GLY A 156 -23.94 0.38 58.49
N ALA A 157 -24.17 1.07 57.37
CA ALA A 157 -25.06 2.24 57.34
C ALA A 157 -26.54 1.88 57.55
N ASN A 158 -26.98 0.72 57.03
CA ASN A 158 -28.36 0.25 57.16
C ASN A 158 -28.73 -0.28 58.57
N SER A 159 -27.76 -0.50 59.46
CA SER A 159 -28.04 -0.89 60.86
C SER A 159 -28.47 0.27 61.77
N TYR A 160 -28.26 1.54 61.38
CA TYR A 160 -28.55 2.69 62.24
C TYR A 160 -29.94 3.33 62.02
N HIS A 161 -30.75 2.84 61.06
CA HIS A 161 -32.05 3.43 60.72
C HIS A 161 -33.30 2.62 61.14
N LYS A 162 -33.18 1.61 62.02
CA LYS A 162 -34.34 0.86 62.53
C LYS A 162 -34.66 1.18 63.99
N VAL A 163 -35.09 2.41 64.27
CA VAL A 163 -35.86 2.74 65.48
C VAL A 163 -37.34 2.81 65.10
N ARG A 164 -38.04 1.68 65.25
CA ARG A 164 -39.49 1.56 65.03
C ARG A 164 -40.23 1.96 66.32
N GLY A 165 -40.99 3.04 66.26
CA GLY A 165 -42.00 3.36 67.27
C GLY A 165 -43.31 2.58 67.04
N GLY A 166 -44.01 2.28 68.14
CA GLY A 166 -45.48 2.22 68.15
C GLY A 166 -46.18 0.85 68.32
N LYS A 167 -46.58 0.58 69.56
CA LYS A 167 -47.85 -0.04 70.04
C LYS A 167 -48.20 -1.49 69.69
N GLY A 168 -48.24 -2.31 70.76
CA GLY A 168 -49.42 -3.11 71.12
C GLY A 168 -49.45 -4.57 70.69
N MET A 169 -49.02 -5.49 71.56
CA MET A 169 -49.80 -6.71 71.83
C MET A 169 -49.42 -7.33 73.18
N VAL A 170 -50.46 -7.66 73.94
CA VAL A 170 -50.46 -8.36 75.24
C VAL A 170 -50.30 -9.86 75.01
N GLY A 171 -49.50 -10.51 75.87
CA GLY A 171 -49.43 -11.97 76.02
C GLY A 171 -48.53 -12.32 77.22
N PRO A 172 -48.95 -13.17 78.18
CA PRO A 172 -48.49 -13.08 79.57
C PRO A 172 -47.51 -14.21 79.99
N LEU A 173 -47.02 -14.06 81.24
CA LEU A 173 -46.27 -14.98 82.11
C LEU A 173 -44.75 -15.05 81.95
N GLY A 174 -44.06 -14.74 83.06
CA GLY A 174 -42.81 -15.40 83.42
C GLY A 174 -41.75 -14.51 84.09
N SER A 175 -41.63 -14.63 85.41
CA SER A 175 -40.42 -14.37 86.21
C SER A 175 -40.05 -12.92 86.59
N LEU A 176 -40.60 -12.52 87.75
CA LEU A 176 -39.91 -11.95 88.92
C LEU A 176 -38.44 -11.47 88.75
N GLY A 177 -38.25 -10.17 88.98
CA GLY A 177 -36.97 -9.54 89.31
C GLY A 177 -37.20 -8.12 89.83
N PRO A 178 -37.01 -7.83 91.14
CA PRO A 178 -37.32 -6.52 91.71
C PRO A 178 -36.07 -5.61 91.76
N CYS A 179 -35.99 -4.61 90.88
CA CYS A 179 -35.05 -3.49 91.03
C CYS A 179 -35.76 -2.14 90.87
N LYS A 180 -36.35 -1.71 91.99
CA LYS A 180 -36.40 -0.33 92.52
C LYS A 180 -36.37 0.81 91.49
N SER A 181 -37.55 1.30 91.19
CA SER A 181 -37.83 2.66 90.71
C SER A 181 -37.25 3.71 91.68
N ARG A 182 -36.34 4.55 91.17
CA ARG A 182 -36.10 5.91 91.67
C ARG A 182 -36.75 6.88 90.67
N PRO A 183 -37.79 7.65 91.03
CA PRO A 183 -38.15 8.84 90.28
C PRO A 183 -37.18 9.95 90.70
N PHE A 184 -36.13 10.19 89.91
CA PHE A 184 -35.39 11.44 90.03
C PHE A 184 -36.24 12.56 89.43
N HIS A 185 -36.43 13.59 90.25
CA HIS A 185 -37.23 14.78 90.00
C HIS A 185 -37.04 15.35 88.59
N ARG A 186 -38.14 15.42 87.84
CA ARG A 186 -38.23 16.25 86.64
C ARG A 186 -38.39 17.70 87.10
N ALA A 187 -37.29 18.43 87.19
CA ALA A 187 -37.34 19.89 87.27
C ALA A 187 -37.91 20.41 85.92
N PRO A 188 -38.88 21.35 85.93
CA PRO A 188 -39.28 22.02 84.71
C PRO A 188 -38.17 22.99 84.31
N ALA A 189 -37.21 22.53 83.49
CA ALA A 189 -36.33 23.45 82.78
C ALA A 189 -37.18 24.16 81.70
N SER A 190 -37.22 25.49 81.77
CA SER A 190 -37.93 26.34 80.82
C SER A 190 -37.72 25.91 79.36
N PRO A 191 -38.78 25.72 78.55
CA PRO A 191 -38.69 25.28 77.15
C PRO A 191 -37.84 26.20 76.25
N GLY A 192 -37.63 27.47 76.65
CA GLY A 192 -37.06 28.49 75.77
C GLY A 192 -35.54 28.45 75.56
N PHE A 193 -34.71 27.96 76.49
CA PHE A 193 -33.24 28.07 76.35
C PHE A 193 -32.63 26.99 75.44
N ALA A 194 -33.03 25.73 75.62
CA ALA A 194 -32.57 24.62 74.78
C ALA A 194 -33.08 24.77 73.33
N GLU A 195 -34.28 25.32 73.15
CA GLU A 195 -34.85 25.58 71.83
C GLU A 195 -34.14 26.74 71.11
N ARG A 196 -33.77 27.81 71.82
CA ARG A 196 -32.94 28.90 71.28
C ARG A 196 -31.55 28.43 70.86
N GLN A 197 -30.93 27.55 71.63
CA GLN A 197 -29.62 26.99 71.28
C GLN A 197 -29.70 26.07 70.05
N ARG A 198 -30.76 25.28 69.91
CA ARG A 198 -31.02 24.48 68.70
C ARG A 198 -31.29 25.36 67.47
N LYS A 199 -32.06 26.44 67.61
CA LYS A 199 -32.30 27.41 66.52
C LYS A 199 -31.00 28.03 66.01
N LYS A 200 -30.09 28.42 66.92
CA LYS A 200 -28.75 28.92 66.55
C LYS A 200 -27.90 27.87 65.81
N GLN A 201 -27.98 26.60 66.21
CA GLN A 201 -27.28 25.52 65.50
C GLN A 201 -27.86 25.26 64.11
N VAL A 202 -29.19 25.36 63.95
CA VAL A 202 -29.85 25.22 62.65
C VAL A 202 -29.46 26.38 61.72
N GLU A 203 -29.46 27.62 62.22
CA GLU A 203 -29.05 28.81 61.46
C GLU A 203 -27.57 28.70 61.02
N GLN A 204 -26.67 28.25 61.90
CA GLN A 204 -25.27 27.96 61.55
C GLN A 204 -25.14 26.89 60.47
N MET A 205 -25.90 25.80 60.58
CA MET A 205 -25.92 24.76 59.55
C MET A 205 -26.49 25.27 58.22
N GLU A 206 -27.48 26.16 58.26
CA GLU A 206 -28.05 26.77 57.06
C GLU A 206 -27.02 27.68 56.37
N ASP A 207 -26.29 28.48 57.11
CA ASP A 207 -25.20 29.33 56.60
C ASP A 207 -24.08 28.48 55.98
N GLU A 208 -23.64 27.41 56.67
CA GLU A 208 -22.65 26.46 56.13
C GLU A 208 -23.14 25.78 54.85
N ILE A 209 -24.41 25.40 54.78
CA ILE A 209 -25.02 24.84 53.57
C ILE A 209 -25.03 25.87 52.44
N GLN A 210 -25.31 27.15 52.72
CA GLN A 210 -25.24 28.20 51.70
C GLN A 210 -23.82 28.43 51.22
N GLU A 211 -22.83 28.46 52.13
CA GLU A 211 -21.43 28.58 51.76
C GLU A 211 -20.96 27.39 50.91
N LEU A 212 -21.35 26.17 51.29
CA LEU A 212 -21.05 24.96 50.51
C LEU A 212 -21.71 24.98 49.14
N LYS A 213 -22.95 25.50 49.02
CA LYS A 213 -23.62 25.68 47.73
C LYS A 213 -22.88 26.68 46.83
N VAL A 214 -22.39 27.79 47.39
CA VAL A 214 -21.60 28.77 46.63
C VAL A 214 -20.27 28.15 46.18
N LYS A 215 -19.53 27.50 47.09
CA LYS A 215 -18.29 26.80 46.75
C LYS A 215 -18.50 25.71 45.69
N LEU A 216 -19.60 24.96 45.78
CA LEU A 216 -19.94 23.95 44.77
C LEU A 216 -20.16 24.60 43.39
N ARG A 217 -20.91 25.70 43.32
CA ARG A 217 -21.12 26.43 42.05
C ARG A 217 -19.82 26.98 41.48
N GLU A 218 -18.96 27.56 42.31
CA GLU A 218 -17.64 28.03 41.88
C GLU A 218 -16.76 26.90 41.35
N THR A 219 -16.76 25.75 42.03
CA THR A 219 -15.99 24.58 41.58
C THR A 219 -16.54 24.01 40.27
N GLN A 220 -17.86 24.00 40.08
CA GLN A 220 -18.50 23.60 38.83
C GLN A 220 -18.09 24.54 37.69
N GLN A 221 -18.17 25.85 37.89
CA GLN A 221 -17.76 26.84 36.89
C GLN A 221 -16.26 26.74 36.55
N ARG A 222 -15.39 26.48 37.54
CA ARG A 222 -13.96 26.25 37.30
C ARG A 222 -13.71 25.00 36.46
N LEU A 223 -14.40 23.91 36.77
CA LEU A 223 -14.28 22.66 36.01
C LEU A 223 -14.81 22.81 34.57
N GLU A 224 -15.87 23.59 34.37
CA GLU A 224 -16.40 23.92 33.03
C GLU A 224 -15.37 24.76 32.24
N ALA A 225 -14.83 25.81 32.84
CA ALA A 225 -13.79 26.63 32.21
C ALA A 225 -12.53 25.82 31.87
N GLU A 226 -12.11 24.89 32.73
CA GLU A 226 -10.99 23.98 32.45
C GLU A 226 -11.28 23.03 31.28
N ARG A 227 -12.51 22.50 31.18
CA ARG A 227 -12.95 21.66 30.05
C ARG A 227 -12.95 22.44 28.75
N ASP A 228 -13.44 23.67 28.74
CA ASP A 228 -13.46 24.53 27.56
C ASP A 228 -12.03 24.92 27.12
N ALA A 229 -11.16 25.23 28.08
CA ALA A 229 -9.74 25.51 27.79
C ALA A 229 -9.00 24.26 27.27
N GLU A 230 -9.33 23.07 27.75
CA GLU A 230 -8.78 21.82 27.22
C GLU A 230 -9.30 21.52 25.81
N LYS A 231 -10.58 21.80 25.53
CA LYS A 231 -11.16 21.67 24.19
C LYS A 231 -10.46 22.58 23.19
N LEU A 232 -10.27 23.86 23.52
CA LEU A 232 -9.55 24.81 22.67
C LEU A 232 -8.10 24.41 22.44
N ARG A 233 -7.42 23.87 23.46
CA ARG A 233 -6.05 23.33 23.30
C ARG A 233 -6.01 22.17 22.33
N ARG A 234 -6.95 21.22 22.43
CA ARG A 234 -7.07 20.10 21.48
C ARG A 234 -7.33 20.57 20.06
N GLU A 235 -8.25 21.51 19.87
CA GLU A 235 -8.55 22.09 18.56
C GLU A 235 -7.30 22.76 17.95
N HIS A 236 -6.57 23.56 18.73
CA HIS A 236 -5.33 24.20 18.30
C HIS A 236 -4.21 23.20 17.95
N GLU A 237 -4.08 22.12 18.72
CA GLU A 237 -3.12 21.04 18.43
C GLU A 237 -3.48 20.30 17.14
N THR A 238 -4.76 20.01 16.92
CA THR A 238 -5.23 19.38 15.67
C THR A 238 -5.04 20.29 14.47
N GLU A 239 -5.28 21.59 14.60
CA GLU A 239 -5.07 22.54 13.51
C GLU A 239 -3.58 22.69 13.16
N LYS A 240 -2.69 22.70 14.17
CA LYS A 240 -1.25 22.67 13.93
C LYS A 240 -0.79 21.37 13.26
N ALA A 241 -1.36 20.23 13.63
CA ALA A 241 -1.07 18.96 12.97
C ALA A 241 -1.53 18.98 11.51
N ARG A 242 -2.73 19.51 11.24
CA ARG A 242 -3.28 19.72 9.90
C ARG A 242 -2.38 20.63 9.05
N GLN A 243 -1.91 21.73 9.62
CA GLN A 243 -0.97 22.64 8.95
C GLN A 243 0.34 21.96 8.56
N ARG A 244 0.93 21.16 9.45
CA ARG A 244 2.15 20.39 9.14
C ARG A 244 1.93 19.36 8.04
N GLU A 245 0.76 18.71 8.03
CA GLU A 245 0.40 17.77 6.97
C GLU A 245 0.22 18.49 5.62
N GLU A 246 -0.45 19.65 5.62
CA GLU A 246 -0.60 20.49 4.43
C GLU A 246 0.74 21.01 3.90
N GLU A 247 1.64 21.43 4.78
CA GLU A 247 3.01 21.82 4.43
C GLU A 247 3.76 20.64 3.82
N GLY A 248 3.73 19.46 4.45
CA GLY A 248 4.33 18.25 3.89
C GLY A 248 3.77 17.87 2.51
N ARG A 249 2.46 18.02 2.31
CA ARG A 249 1.81 17.82 1.01
C ARG A 249 2.29 18.84 -0.03
N ARG A 250 2.39 20.12 0.33
CA ARG A 250 2.90 21.17 -0.55
C ARG A 250 4.36 20.92 -0.92
N ASP A 251 5.17 20.50 0.03
CA ASP A 251 6.60 20.20 -0.19
C ASP A 251 6.75 19.02 -1.16
N PHE A 252 5.92 17.99 -1.00
CA PHE A 252 5.90 16.85 -1.91
C PHE A 252 5.48 17.23 -3.34
N GLU A 253 4.45 18.07 -3.51
CA GLU A 253 4.06 18.54 -4.85
C GLU A 253 5.14 19.42 -5.49
N ARG A 254 5.79 20.31 -4.72
CA ARG A 254 6.92 21.10 -5.22
C ARG A 254 8.06 20.22 -5.68
N TRP A 255 8.45 19.22 -4.88
CA TRP A 255 9.49 18.27 -5.28
C TRP A 255 9.12 17.51 -6.56
N LYS A 256 7.85 17.10 -6.70
CA LYS A 256 7.36 16.40 -7.89
C LYS A 256 7.43 17.29 -9.14
N GLU A 257 7.14 18.57 -9.03
CA GLU A 257 7.30 19.55 -10.11
C GLU A 257 8.77 19.81 -10.43
N GLU A 258 9.62 19.97 -9.42
CA GLU A 258 11.07 20.10 -9.58
C GLU A 258 11.67 18.91 -10.32
N GLU A 259 11.30 17.69 -9.94
CA GLU A 259 11.82 16.49 -10.59
C GLU A 259 11.32 16.36 -12.03
N ARG A 260 10.05 16.72 -12.28
CA ARG A 260 9.53 16.83 -13.65
C ARG A 260 10.31 17.86 -14.46
N THR A 261 10.58 19.03 -13.92
CA THR A 261 11.30 20.09 -14.67
C THR A 261 12.75 19.70 -14.94
N LYS A 262 13.46 19.05 -13.99
CA LYS A 262 14.80 18.49 -14.23
C LYS A 262 14.81 17.48 -15.36
N LEU A 263 13.89 16.50 -15.35
CA LEU A 263 13.79 15.51 -16.43
C LEU A 263 13.53 16.17 -17.79
N HIS A 264 12.68 17.20 -17.84
CA HIS A 264 12.47 17.96 -19.08
C HIS A 264 13.73 18.68 -19.54
N GLN A 265 14.48 19.30 -18.61
CA GLN A 265 15.75 19.96 -18.92
C GLN A 265 16.81 18.97 -19.42
N GLU A 266 16.91 17.78 -18.82
CA GLU A 266 17.81 16.71 -19.27
C GLU A 266 17.44 16.21 -20.66
N LEU A 267 16.15 15.98 -20.92
CA LEU A 267 15.65 15.60 -22.25
C LEU A 267 15.92 16.68 -23.29
N ASP A 268 15.74 17.96 -22.96
CA ASP A 268 16.03 19.07 -23.85
C ASP A 268 17.54 19.23 -24.09
N GLY A 269 18.37 19.01 -23.07
CA GLY A 269 19.83 18.93 -23.20
C GLY A 269 20.26 17.83 -24.17
N LEU A 270 19.70 16.62 -24.03
CA LEU A 270 19.96 15.50 -24.96
C LEU A 270 19.49 15.83 -26.39
N ARG A 271 18.31 16.42 -26.55
CA ARG A 271 17.81 16.87 -27.87
C ARG A 271 18.75 17.88 -28.52
N GLN A 272 19.27 18.83 -27.76
CA GLN A 272 20.23 19.82 -28.25
C GLN A 272 21.56 19.18 -28.66
N LEU A 273 22.06 18.21 -27.88
CA LEU A 273 23.26 17.45 -28.24
C LEU A 273 23.05 16.69 -29.55
N PHE A 274 21.94 15.96 -29.69
CA PHE A 274 21.63 15.26 -30.94
C PHE A 274 21.51 16.21 -32.14
N LEU A 275 20.80 17.34 -31.97
CA LEU A 275 20.68 18.36 -33.01
C LEU A 275 22.04 18.92 -33.43
N THR A 276 22.96 19.09 -32.49
CA THR A 276 24.32 19.58 -32.76
C THR A 276 25.14 18.54 -33.52
N GLU A 277 25.11 17.28 -33.07
CA GLU A 277 25.77 16.18 -33.77
C GLU A 277 25.22 15.99 -35.18
N PHE A 278 23.90 16.10 -35.40
CA PHE A 278 23.32 16.03 -36.74
C PHE A 278 23.81 17.17 -37.65
N LYS A 279 23.96 18.39 -37.12
CA LYS A 279 24.53 19.51 -37.88
C LYS A 279 26.02 19.29 -38.20
N ASP A 280 26.78 18.77 -37.25
CA ASP A 280 28.19 18.44 -37.45
C ASP A 280 28.37 17.33 -38.47
N ILE A 281 27.54 16.28 -38.42
CA ILE A 281 27.52 15.23 -39.43
C ILE A 281 27.13 15.78 -40.79
N ALA A 282 26.11 16.65 -40.88
CA ALA A 282 25.70 17.26 -42.13
C ALA A 282 26.80 18.15 -42.75
N SER A 283 27.48 18.96 -41.93
CA SER A 283 28.60 19.79 -42.40
C SER A 283 29.80 18.95 -42.85
N ARG A 284 30.12 17.87 -42.13
CA ARG A 284 31.15 16.90 -42.54
C ARG A 284 30.77 16.19 -43.84
N SER A 285 29.51 15.77 -43.99
CA SER A 285 29.00 15.15 -45.22
C SER A 285 29.13 16.10 -46.41
N SER A 286 28.71 17.37 -46.24
CA SER A 286 28.85 18.39 -47.27
C SER A 286 30.32 18.69 -47.61
N ALA A 287 31.21 18.72 -46.62
CA ALA A 287 32.65 18.90 -46.84
C ALA A 287 33.28 17.71 -47.60
N VAL A 288 32.86 16.48 -47.28
CA VAL A 288 33.29 15.28 -48.00
C VAL A 288 32.76 15.27 -49.43
N GLU A 289 31.49 15.62 -49.64
CA GLU A 289 30.90 15.77 -50.97
C GLU A 289 31.62 16.85 -51.79
N GLY A 290 31.96 17.99 -51.20
CA GLY A 290 32.75 19.04 -51.85
C GLY A 290 34.14 18.56 -52.28
N LYS A 291 34.86 17.87 -51.40
CA LYS A 291 36.17 17.26 -51.74
C LYS A 291 36.05 16.21 -52.85
N LEU A 292 34.96 15.42 -52.84
CA LEU A 292 34.70 14.43 -53.89
C LEU A 292 34.47 15.11 -55.25
N GLN A 293 33.69 16.20 -55.27
CA GLN A 293 33.46 17.00 -56.48
C GLN A 293 34.75 17.66 -56.98
N GLU A 294 35.61 18.18 -56.10
CA GLU A 294 36.93 18.72 -56.47
C GLU A 294 37.85 17.63 -57.07
N LEU A 295 37.88 16.44 -56.47
CA LEU A 295 38.64 15.31 -57.01
C LEU A 295 38.10 14.89 -58.39
N GLN A 296 36.78 14.83 -58.57
CA GLN A 296 36.17 14.58 -59.88
C GLN A 296 36.54 15.66 -60.90
N ALA A 297 36.48 16.93 -60.53
CA ALA A 297 36.84 18.05 -61.41
C ALA A 297 38.33 18.03 -61.77
N ARG A 298 39.22 17.71 -60.83
CA ARG A 298 40.67 17.55 -61.09
C ARG A 298 40.97 16.36 -61.99
N ASN A 299 40.25 15.25 -61.80
CA ASN A 299 40.38 14.07 -62.65
C ASN A 299 39.88 14.34 -64.09
N MET A 300 38.91 15.24 -64.26
CA MET A 300 38.48 15.74 -65.57
C MET A 300 39.45 16.75 -66.22
N ALA A 301 40.31 17.42 -65.44
CA ALA A 301 41.14 18.54 -65.89
C ALA A 301 42.57 18.16 -66.32
N VAL A 302 43.09 16.97 -65.96
CA VAL A 302 44.43 16.51 -66.37
C VAL A 302 44.39 15.04 -66.76
N SER A 303 44.20 14.76 -68.05
CA SER A 303 44.55 13.48 -68.67
C SER A 303 45.42 13.75 -69.90
N ASN A 304 46.68 13.30 -69.85
CA ASN A 304 47.57 13.26 -71.01
C ASN A 304 47.36 11.98 -71.86
N LEU A 305 46.29 11.22 -71.59
CA LEU A 305 45.98 9.94 -72.23
C LEU A 305 44.69 9.98 -73.08
N GLY A 306 44.15 11.18 -73.34
CA GLY A 306 42.88 11.35 -74.06
C GLY A 306 41.66 11.10 -73.19
N THR A 307 40.50 11.54 -73.67
CA THR A 307 39.20 11.42 -72.98
C THR A 307 38.69 9.97 -73.05
N LEU A 308 39.23 9.10 -72.21
CA LEU A 308 38.59 7.81 -71.92
C LEU A 308 37.34 8.09 -71.10
N ARG A 309 36.21 8.06 -71.78
CA ARG A 309 34.89 8.10 -71.17
C ARG A 309 34.58 6.67 -70.76
N ASP A 310 34.74 6.34 -69.48
CA ASP A 310 34.18 5.09 -68.96
C ASP A 310 32.67 5.10 -69.28
N ASP A 311 32.20 4.02 -69.89
CA ASP A 311 30.80 3.88 -70.29
C ASP A 311 29.97 3.54 -69.05
N ASP A 312 29.90 4.47 -68.08
CA ASP A 312 29.17 4.35 -66.81
C ASP A 312 27.64 4.23 -67.00
N ARG A 313 27.15 3.99 -68.21
CA ARG A 313 25.71 3.95 -68.49
C ARG A 313 25.03 2.82 -67.74
N GLU A 314 25.66 1.64 -67.69
CA GLU A 314 25.13 0.50 -66.95
C GLU A 314 25.20 0.76 -65.44
N GLU A 315 26.32 1.29 -64.94
CA GLU A 315 26.50 1.57 -63.51
C GLU A 315 25.58 2.70 -63.03
N LYS A 316 25.40 3.77 -63.83
CA LYS A 316 24.40 4.82 -63.56
C LYS A 316 22.98 4.31 -63.63
N ARG A 317 22.66 3.36 -64.52
CA ARG A 317 21.34 2.69 -64.55
C ARG A 317 21.14 1.85 -63.30
N GLN A 318 22.15 1.09 -62.87
CA GLN A 318 22.11 0.29 -61.65
C GLN A 318 21.95 1.19 -60.42
N TRP A 319 22.76 2.24 -60.29
CA TRP A 319 22.62 3.22 -59.21
C TRP A 319 21.30 3.97 -59.23
N ALA A 320 20.75 4.27 -60.41
CA ALA A 320 19.42 4.87 -60.54
C ALA A 320 18.31 3.87 -60.14
N ALA A 321 18.45 2.59 -60.48
CA ALA A 321 17.55 1.52 -60.09
C ALA A 321 17.59 1.30 -58.57
N THR A 322 18.78 1.15 -57.96
CA THR A 322 18.93 1.00 -56.51
C THR A 322 18.40 2.23 -55.77
N ARG A 323 18.61 3.44 -56.30
CA ARG A 323 18.05 4.67 -55.73
C ARG A 323 16.53 4.79 -55.92
N ALA A 324 15.97 4.22 -56.99
CA ALA A 324 14.53 4.12 -57.19
C ALA A 324 13.92 3.10 -56.22
N GLU A 325 14.55 1.94 -56.04
CA GLU A 325 14.16 0.91 -55.06
C GLU A 325 14.21 1.44 -53.63
N LEU A 326 15.27 2.14 -53.24
CA LEU A 326 15.36 2.75 -51.90
C LEU A 326 14.30 3.83 -51.67
N ARG A 327 13.94 4.60 -52.71
CA ARG A 327 12.86 5.59 -52.65
C ARG A 327 11.50 4.93 -52.55
N ASP A 328 11.27 3.90 -53.33
CA ASP A 328 10.05 3.11 -53.32
C ASP A 328 9.87 2.37 -51.99
N VAL A 329 10.92 1.77 -51.42
CA VAL A 329 10.89 1.19 -50.07
C VAL A 329 10.60 2.27 -49.02
N ARG A 330 11.18 3.46 -49.15
CA ARG A 330 10.89 4.59 -48.24
C ARG A 330 9.45 5.08 -48.38
N GLU A 331 8.92 5.20 -49.59
CA GLU A 331 7.51 5.53 -49.82
C GLU A 331 6.59 4.44 -49.27
N ARG A 332 6.90 3.15 -49.43
CA ARG A 332 6.15 2.05 -48.80
C ARG A 332 6.18 2.15 -47.27
N MET A 333 7.33 2.52 -46.70
CA MET A 333 7.50 2.69 -45.26
C MET A 333 6.74 3.93 -44.74
N ASP A 334 6.72 5.01 -45.53
CA ASP A 334 5.97 6.23 -45.23
C ASP A 334 4.45 5.98 -45.39
N VAL A 335 4.01 5.26 -46.42
CA VAL A 335 2.62 4.82 -46.62
C VAL A 335 2.16 3.86 -45.53
N GLN A 336 3.04 3.02 -44.98
CA GLN A 336 2.75 2.17 -43.82
C GLN A 336 2.77 2.96 -42.50
N GLN A 337 3.50 4.07 -42.42
CA GLN A 337 3.46 5.02 -41.31
C GLN A 337 2.27 5.99 -41.36
N ILE A 338 1.66 6.23 -42.52
CA ILE A 338 0.47 7.09 -42.68
C ILE A 338 -0.67 6.63 -41.76
N PRO A 339 -1.10 5.35 -41.72
CA PRO A 339 -2.11 4.89 -40.75
C PRO A 339 -1.76 5.18 -39.29
N SER A 340 -0.49 5.06 -38.92
CA SER A 340 0.00 5.33 -37.56
C SER A 340 0.01 6.84 -37.24
N ARG A 341 0.40 7.68 -38.21
CA ARG A 341 0.39 9.14 -38.10
C ARG A 341 -1.03 9.71 -38.09
N TYR A 342 -1.92 9.18 -38.93
CA TYR A 342 -3.35 9.54 -38.92
C TYR A 342 -4.01 9.08 -37.62
N SER A 343 -3.67 7.93 -37.04
CA SER A 343 -4.20 7.51 -35.73
C SER A 343 -3.74 8.40 -34.56
N ILE A 344 -2.52 8.95 -34.65
CA ILE A 344 -1.97 9.90 -33.66
C ILE A 344 -2.57 11.31 -33.82
N HIS A 345 -2.88 11.74 -35.06
CA HIS A 345 -3.46 13.06 -35.35
C HIS A 345 -5.00 13.09 -35.38
N SER A 346 -5.66 11.94 -35.56
CA SER A 346 -7.12 11.78 -35.47
C SER A 346 -7.61 11.65 -34.03
N ARG A 347 -6.70 11.52 -33.04
CA ARG A 347 -7.03 11.80 -31.64
C ARG A 347 -7.19 13.31 -31.50
N PRO A 348 -8.41 13.82 -31.32
CA PRO A 348 -8.60 15.24 -31.35
C PRO A 348 -8.03 15.82 -30.05
N LYS A 349 -6.85 16.47 -30.17
CA LYS A 349 -6.18 17.20 -29.08
C LYS A 349 -7.06 18.30 -28.47
N GLY A 350 -8.20 18.62 -29.10
CA GLY A 350 -9.24 19.51 -28.58
C GLY A 350 -10.18 18.89 -27.55
N TRP A 351 -10.46 17.57 -27.56
CA TRP A 351 -11.46 17.00 -26.64
C TRP A 351 -10.99 16.98 -25.19
N GLN A 352 -9.70 16.77 -24.94
CA GLN A 352 -9.16 16.84 -23.57
C GLN A 352 -9.13 18.28 -23.05
N ARG A 353 -8.84 19.26 -23.91
CA ARG A 353 -8.80 20.68 -23.53
C ARG A 353 -10.21 21.26 -23.35
N ALA A 354 -11.14 20.97 -24.27
CA ALA A 354 -12.55 21.35 -24.17
C ALA A 354 -13.27 20.59 -23.05
N ALA A 355 -12.95 19.32 -22.80
CA ALA A 355 -13.49 18.59 -21.65
C ALA A 355 -12.92 19.11 -20.33
N CYS A 356 -11.66 19.55 -20.27
CA CYS A 356 -11.09 20.22 -19.11
C CYS A 356 -11.71 21.60 -18.90
N GLU A 357 -11.88 22.42 -19.94
CA GLU A 357 -12.56 23.72 -19.86
C GLU A 357 -14.02 23.58 -19.44
N HIS A 358 -14.76 22.63 -20.01
CA HIS A 358 -16.15 22.38 -19.64
C HIS A 358 -16.28 21.79 -18.22
N ARG A 359 -15.26 21.04 -17.74
CA ARG A 359 -15.20 20.58 -16.33
C ARG A 359 -14.81 21.72 -15.40
N TRP A 360 -13.90 22.60 -15.80
CA TRP A 360 -13.48 23.77 -15.03
C TRP A 360 -14.61 24.80 -14.91
N LEU A 361 -15.32 25.09 -16.00
CA LEU A 361 -16.50 25.97 -16.01
C LEU A 361 -17.64 25.36 -15.19
N SER A 362 -17.88 24.04 -15.30
CA SER A 362 -18.90 23.36 -14.49
C SER A 362 -18.54 23.28 -13.00
N LEU A 363 -17.26 23.16 -12.64
CA LEU A 363 -16.80 23.27 -11.25
C LEU A 363 -16.87 24.72 -10.75
N GLY A 364 -16.57 25.70 -11.61
CA GLY A 364 -16.72 27.13 -11.34
C GLY A 364 -18.17 27.49 -11.05
N ASP A 365 -19.12 27.05 -11.89
CA ASP A 365 -20.56 27.27 -11.70
C ASP A 365 -21.10 26.50 -10.48
N ALA A 366 -20.57 25.31 -10.18
CA ALA A 366 -20.93 24.56 -8.97
C ALA A 366 -20.42 25.23 -7.69
N LEU A 367 -19.22 25.80 -7.72
CA LEU A 367 -18.66 26.59 -6.62
C LEU A 367 -19.35 27.96 -6.48
N GLN A 368 -19.74 28.59 -7.59
CA GLN A 368 -20.49 29.85 -7.58
C GLN A 368 -21.94 29.66 -7.13
N GLY A 369 -22.54 28.48 -7.40
CA GLY A 369 -23.82 28.04 -6.84
C GLY A 369 -23.79 27.70 -5.35
N LEU A 370 -22.62 27.31 -4.81
CA LEU A 370 -22.40 27.13 -3.37
C LEU A 370 -22.10 28.44 -2.62
N VAL A 371 -21.59 29.46 -3.32
CA VAL A 371 -21.25 30.78 -2.75
C VAL A 371 -22.38 31.81 -2.90
N THR A 372 -23.33 31.61 -3.83
CA THR A 372 -24.39 32.60 -4.15
C THR A 372 -25.80 32.13 -3.78
N ARG A 373 -25.97 31.44 -2.65
CA ARG A 373 -27.29 31.26 -2.04
C ARG A 373 -27.34 31.97 -0.69
N PRO A 374 -27.89 33.20 -0.63
CA PRO A 374 -28.22 33.83 0.64
C PRO A 374 -29.51 33.19 1.15
N GLU A 375 -29.43 32.31 2.15
CA GLU A 375 -30.61 31.99 2.95
C GLU A 375 -30.68 32.95 4.14
N PRO A 376 -31.86 33.51 4.42
CA PRO A 376 -32.03 34.65 5.31
C PRO A 376 -31.98 34.24 6.78
N VAL A 377 -31.34 35.09 7.59
CA VAL A 377 -31.65 35.22 9.01
C VAL A 377 -33.05 35.83 9.12
N LEU A 378 -33.97 35.17 9.83
CA LEU A 378 -35.00 35.78 10.68
C LEU A 378 -35.71 34.69 11.54
N ASP A 379 -35.32 34.64 12.80
CA ASP A 379 -36.10 34.56 14.06
C ASP A 379 -37.27 33.59 14.29
N LEU A 380 -37.13 32.92 15.46
CA LEU A 380 -38.15 32.57 16.46
C LEU A 380 -39.21 31.50 16.12
N GLN A 381 -39.12 30.34 16.79
CA GLN A 381 -39.93 30.09 17.99
C GLN A 381 -39.59 28.74 18.66
N ASP A 382 -39.52 28.80 20.00
CA ASP A 382 -39.59 27.68 20.93
C ASP A 382 -40.71 26.70 20.56
N THR A 383 -40.36 25.51 20.09
CA THR A 383 -41.09 24.25 20.33
C THR A 383 -40.24 23.11 19.78
N ASP A 384 -40.22 21.96 20.47
CA ASP A 384 -39.56 20.70 20.07
C ASP A 384 -38.21 20.33 20.71
N VAL A 385 -37.94 20.84 21.92
CA VAL A 385 -37.06 20.14 22.89
C VAL A 385 -37.88 19.35 23.95
N SER A 386 -39.21 19.52 23.99
CA SER A 386 -40.07 18.85 24.99
C SER A 386 -40.52 17.42 24.65
N ALA A 387 -40.19 16.89 23.46
CA ALA A 387 -40.64 15.56 23.05
C ALA A 387 -39.68 14.41 23.44
N LEU A 388 -38.44 14.70 23.84
CA LEU A 388 -37.45 13.65 24.18
C LEU A 388 -37.19 13.50 25.69
N CYS A 389 -37.73 14.37 26.54
CA CYS A 389 -37.67 14.21 28.01
C CYS A 389 -38.85 13.40 28.61
N LEU A 390 -39.84 12.99 27.83
CA LEU A 390 -41.03 12.29 28.34
C LEU A 390 -40.92 10.75 28.36
N HIS A 391 -39.78 10.17 27.99
CA HIS A 391 -39.61 8.70 27.96
C HIS A 391 -38.76 8.14 29.13
N GLU A 392 -38.14 9.00 29.94
CA GLU A 392 -37.35 8.58 31.12
C GLU A 392 -38.12 8.64 32.46
N GLU A 393 -39.32 9.23 32.51
CA GLU A 393 -40.12 9.31 33.75
C GLU A 393 -41.18 8.20 33.93
N GLN A 394 -41.40 7.31 32.95
CA GLN A 394 -42.41 6.24 33.07
C GLN A 394 -41.89 4.91 33.66
N ALA A 395 -40.64 4.84 34.14
CA ALA A 395 -40.05 3.62 34.70
C ALA A 395 -39.95 3.58 36.24
N ARG A 396 -40.56 4.52 36.98
CA ARG A 396 -40.48 4.54 38.46
C ARG A 396 -41.78 4.36 39.23
N ASP A 397 -42.94 4.43 38.59
CA ASP A 397 -44.21 4.16 39.27
C ASP A 397 -44.87 2.93 38.66
N LEU A 398 -44.55 1.74 39.21
CA LEU A 398 -45.46 0.59 39.34
C LEU A 398 -44.74 -0.58 40.04
N SER A 399 -44.60 -0.47 41.37
CA SER A 399 -44.50 -1.62 42.27
C SER A 399 -44.94 -1.23 43.69
N LEU A 400 -46.26 -1.25 43.91
CA LEU A 400 -46.85 -1.61 45.20
C LEU A 400 -47.80 -2.81 44.99
N LEU A 401 -47.45 -3.87 45.72
CA LEU A 401 -48.02 -5.23 45.94
C LEU A 401 -49.55 -5.30 46.21
N PRO A 402 -50.26 -6.49 46.29
CA PRO A 402 -49.77 -7.72 46.94
C PRO A 402 -50.29 -9.15 46.57
N HIS A 403 -49.48 -10.13 46.99
CA HIS A 403 -49.73 -11.50 47.53
C HIS A 403 -50.75 -12.51 46.96
N ARG A 404 -50.23 -13.71 46.61
CA ARG A 404 -50.50 -15.08 47.15
C ARG A 404 -49.72 -16.08 46.26
N GLY A 405 -49.11 -17.19 46.66
CA GLY A 405 -48.96 -17.97 47.90
C GLY A 405 -48.58 -19.42 47.50
N LEU A 406 -47.68 -20.05 48.25
CA LEU A 406 -47.49 -21.51 48.46
C LEU A 406 -46.99 -22.40 47.29
N ASP A 407 -45.72 -22.83 47.33
CA ASP A 407 -45.25 -24.13 47.90
C ASP A 407 -43.92 -24.62 47.28
N SER A 408 -43.05 -25.18 48.12
CA SER A 408 -41.80 -25.91 47.80
C SER A 408 -42.08 -27.41 47.55
N PRO A 409 -41.10 -28.34 47.41
CA PRO A 409 -39.68 -28.29 46.99
C PRO A 409 -39.34 -29.35 45.90
N LEU A 410 -38.06 -29.40 45.46
CA LEU A 410 -37.20 -30.62 45.29
C LEU A 410 -36.22 -30.52 44.10
N SER A 411 -34.92 -30.39 44.43
CA SER A 411 -33.71 -31.11 43.98
C SER A 411 -33.46 -31.57 42.51
N PRO A 412 -32.17 -31.80 42.16
CA PRO A 412 -31.56 -31.45 40.88
C PRO A 412 -31.24 -32.66 39.99
N HIS A 413 -30.82 -32.39 38.74
CA HIS A 413 -30.16 -33.20 37.69
C HIS A 413 -30.79 -32.72 36.36
N GLY A 414 -30.11 -32.19 35.34
CA GLY A 414 -28.92 -32.65 34.66
C GLY A 414 -29.21 -32.54 33.16
N LEU A 415 -28.43 -31.70 32.45
CA LEU A 415 -28.21 -31.67 30.99
C LEU A 415 -29.40 -31.39 30.06
N PHE A 416 -29.42 -30.23 29.40
CA PHE A 416 -28.94 -30.06 28.01
C PHE A 416 -29.22 -28.63 27.51
N SER A 417 -28.23 -28.07 26.84
CA SER A 417 -28.32 -27.18 25.67
C SER A 417 -29.58 -26.33 25.50
N VAL A 418 -29.45 -25.02 25.72
CA VAL A 418 -29.48 -23.96 24.71
C VAL A 418 -29.41 -22.63 25.49
N CYS A 419 -28.26 -21.97 25.45
CA CYS A 419 -28.20 -20.53 25.68
C CYS A 419 -27.66 -19.89 24.40
N ALA A 420 -28.58 -19.23 23.70
CA ALA A 420 -28.27 -18.10 22.85
C ALA A 420 -27.47 -17.09 23.68
N VAL A 421 -26.20 -16.91 23.33
CA VAL A 421 -25.36 -15.81 23.80
C VAL A 421 -24.93 -15.05 22.56
N THR A 422 -25.53 -13.88 22.42
CA THR A 422 -24.96 -12.68 21.84
C THR A 422 -23.46 -12.62 22.13
N ARG A 423 -22.65 -12.84 21.08
CA ARG A 423 -21.22 -12.54 21.09
C ARG A 423 -21.00 -11.24 20.34
N GLU A 424 -20.96 -10.15 21.10
CA GLU A 424 -20.04 -9.07 20.79
C GLU A 424 -18.62 -9.53 21.16
N ALA A 425 -17.71 -9.43 20.20
CA ALA A 425 -16.26 -9.48 20.36
C ALA A 425 -15.63 -8.76 19.15
N PRO A 426 -14.37 -8.33 19.20
CA PRO A 426 -14.00 -6.92 19.20
C PRO A 426 -13.49 -6.44 17.84
N LYS A 427 -13.74 -5.16 17.56
CA LYS A 427 -13.17 -4.41 16.45
C LYS A 427 -11.66 -4.24 16.68
N VAL A 428 -10.86 -5.11 16.08
CA VAL A 428 -9.41 -4.88 15.89
C VAL A 428 -9.24 -4.23 14.53
N ALA A 429 -8.75 -3.00 14.55
CA ALA A 429 -8.39 -2.23 13.39
C ALA A 429 -7.33 -2.98 12.57
N SER A 430 -7.68 -3.33 11.33
CA SER A 430 -6.68 -3.50 10.28
C SER A 430 -6.47 -2.13 9.67
N ALA A 431 -5.23 -1.68 9.69
CA ALA A 431 -4.77 -0.50 8.99
C ALA A 431 -5.10 -0.67 7.50
N GLU A 432 -6.04 0.12 7.01
CA GLU A 432 -6.20 0.38 5.58
C GLU A 432 -5.25 1.53 5.26
N GLU A 433 -4.12 1.19 4.64
CA GLU A 433 -3.33 2.14 3.87
C GLU A 433 -4.19 2.62 2.69
N SER A 434 -4.79 3.78 2.89
CA SER A 434 -5.51 4.53 1.87
C SER A 434 -4.50 5.30 1.02
N SER A 435 -4.06 4.68 -0.08
CA SER A 435 -3.47 5.41 -1.21
C SER A 435 -4.40 5.23 -2.42
N GLU A 436 -5.30 6.18 -2.60
CA GLU A 436 -6.12 6.30 -3.81
C GLU A 436 -5.34 7.12 -4.85
N GLU A 437 -4.53 6.43 -5.66
CA GLU A 437 -3.97 6.97 -6.91
C GLU A 437 -4.63 6.26 -8.10
N ASP A 438 -5.28 7.04 -8.96
CA ASP A 438 -5.63 6.79 -10.37
C ASP A 438 -6.14 5.38 -10.76
N THR A 439 -7.47 5.20 -10.69
CA THR A 439 -8.13 3.93 -11.05
C THR A 439 -8.43 3.74 -12.55
N ASP A 440 -7.99 4.64 -13.43
CA ASP A 440 -8.30 4.58 -14.86
C ASP A 440 -7.48 3.53 -15.64
N ASP A 441 -6.35 3.02 -15.12
CA ASP A 441 -5.49 2.03 -15.80
C ASP A 441 -5.71 0.57 -15.35
N VAL A 442 -6.47 0.36 -14.27
CA VAL A 442 -6.76 -0.97 -13.71
C VAL A 442 -7.43 -1.93 -14.70
N PRO A 443 -8.37 -1.51 -15.58
CA PRO A 443 -9.03 -2.42 -16.54
C PRO A 443 -8.05 -2.96 -17.59
N ARG A 444 -7.11 -2.13 -18.03
CA ARG A 444 -6.13 -2.45 -19.08
C ARG A 444 -5.04 -3.38 -18.54
N GLY A 445 -4.60 -3.16 -17.30
CA GLY A 445 -3.69 -4.07 -16.59
C GLY A 445 -4.27 -5.46 -16.39
N LYS A 446 -5.54 -5.54 -15.96
CA LYS A 446 -6.26 -6.82 -15.79
C LYS A 446 -6.43 -7.59 -17.09
N GLN A 447 -6.71 -6.91 -18.21
CA GLN A 447 -6.81 -7.55 -19.52
C GLN A 447 -5.47 -8.12 -20.00
N ARG A 448 -4.37 -7.36 -19.84
CA ARG A 448 -3.01 -7.81 -20.18
C ARG A 448 -2.59 -9.00 -19.33
N LEU A 449 -2.93 -8.99 -18.04
CA LEU A 449 -2.66 -10.10 -17.13
C LEU A 449 -3.43 -11.36 -17.55
N LEU A 450 -4.72 -11.24 -17.87
CA LEU A 450 -5.53 -12.37 -18.33
C LEU A 450 -5.04 -12.94 -19.67
N GLU A 451 -4.57 -12.09 -20.58
CA GLU A 451 -3.95 -12.54 -21.83
C GLU A 451 -2.60 -13.22 -21.62
N ALA A 452 -1.77 -12.73 -20.70
CA ALA A 452 -0.49 -13.35 -20.33
C ALA A 452 -0.70 -14.73 -19.69
N LEU A 453 -1.72 -14.86 -18.82
CA LEU A 453 -2.10 -16.12 -18.19
C LEU A 453 -2.67 -17.14 -19.20
N ARG A 454 -3.38 -16.68 -20.25
CA ARG A 454 -3.85 -17.54 -21.34
C ARG A 454 -2.72 -18.02 -22.25
N ARG A 455 -1.73 -17.16 -22.52
CA ARG A 455 -0.55 -17.50 -23.33
C ARG A 455 0.36 -18.51 -22.63
N ASN A 456 0.41 -18.49 -21.30
CA ASN A 456 1.27 -19.37 -20.50
C ASN A 456 0.46 -20.15 -19.44
N PRO A 457 -0.13 -21.31 -19.79
CA PRO A 457 -0.89 -22.13 -18.83
C PRO A 457 -0.02 -22.69 -17.69
N HIS A 458 1.30 -22.70 -17.83
CA HIS A 458 2.24 -23.08 -16.77
C HIS A 458 2.33 -22.05 -15.64
N LEU A 459 2.07 -20.77 -15.90
CA LEU A 459 2.03 -19.74 -14.85
C LEU A 459 0.87 -20.00 -13.87
N LEU A 460 -0.29 -20.40 -14.39
CA LEU A 460 -1.42 -20.80 -13.53
C LEU A 460 -1.10 -22.02 -12.67
N LYS A 461 -0.25 -22.94 -13.16
CA LYS A 461 0.23 -24.07 -12.35
C LYS A 461 1.16 -23.62 -11.22
N GLN A 462 1.95 -22.56 -11.41
CA GLN A 462 2.84 -22.00 -10.38
C GLN A 462 2.07 -21.25 -9.29
N PHE A 463 0.99 -20.53 -9.65
CA PHE A 463 0.17 -19.81 -8.66
C PHE A 463 -0.92 -20.65 -8.01
N ARG A 464 -1.21 -21.83 -8.56
CA ARG A 464 -2.20 -22.77 -8.01
C ARG A 464 -2.04 -23.02 -6.50
N PRO A 465 -0.86 -23.40 -5.96
CA PRO A 465 -0.72 -23.66 -4.53
C PRO A 465 -1.05 -22.44 -3.66
N ILE A 466 -0.65 -21.25 -4.08
CA ILE A 466 -0.93 -19.99 -3.37
C ILE A 466 -2.43 -19.67 -3.38
N LEU A 467 -3.09 -19.87 -4.52
CA LEU A 467 -4.52 -19.65 -4.68
C LEU A 467 -5.34 -20.68 -3.88
N GLU A 468 -4.89 -21.92 -3.83
CA GLU A 468 -5.49 -22.99 -3.02
C GLU A 468 -5.35 -22.67 -1.54
N GLU A 469 -4.18 -22.28 -1.06
CA GLU A 469 -3.93 -21.88 0.32
C GLU A 469 -4.78 -20.67 0.73
N THR A 470 -4.83 -19.63 -0.11
CA THR A 470 -5.65 -18.42 0.14
C THR A 470 -7.15 -18.76 0.17
N LEU A 471 -7.59 -19.68 -0.70
CA LEU A 471 -8.98 -20.14 -0.72
C LEU A 471 -9.29 -20.94 0.53
N GLU A 472 -8.39 -21.83 0.98
CA GLU A 472 -8.54 -22.60 2.20
C GLU A 472 -8.63 -21.70 3.44
N GLU A 473 -7.74 -20.72 3.58
CA GLU A 473 -7.80 -19.73 4.65
C GLU A 473 -9.12 -18.96 4.64
N LYS A 474 -9.61 -18.58 3.45
CA LYS A 474 -10.88 -17.88 3.33
C LYS A 474 -12.06 -18.77 3.71
N LEU A 475 -12.04 -20.04 3.30
CA LEU A 475 -13.07 -21.02 3.66
C LEU A 475 -13.05 -21.32 5.17
N GLU A 476 -11.88 -21.41 5.79
CA GLU A 476 -11.73 -21.53 7.24
C GLU A 476 -12.29 -20.31 7.99
N SER A 477 -12.02 -19.10 7.50
CA SER A 477 -12.57 -17.86 8.06
C SER A 477 -14.11 -17.80 7.98
N MET A 478 -14.70 -18.53 7.02
CA MET A 478 -16.14 -18.67 6.85
C MET A 478 -16.71 -19.91 7.55
N GLY A 479 -15.89 -20.66 8.30
CA GLY A 479 -16.31 -21.80 9.14
C GLY A 479 -16.24 -23.18 8.48
N VAL A 480 -15.58 -23.31 7.32
CA VAL A 480 -15.30 -24.61 6.66
C VAL A 480 -13.91 -25.08 7.06
N LYS A 481 -13.83 -26.19 7.80
CA LYS A 481 -12.54 -26.75 8.27
C LYS A 481 -11.74 -27.35 7.11
N ARG A 482 -10.41 -27.18 7.08
CA ARG A 482 -9.49 -27.77 6.06
C ARG A 482 -9.65 -29.28 5.83
N VAL A 483 -10.04 -30.03 6.85
CA VAL A 483 -10.17 -31.50 6.79
C VAL A 483 -11.56 -31.96 6.29
N ALA A 484 -12.46 -31.03 5.96
CA ALA A 484 -13.80 -31.36 5.51
C ALA A 484 -13.77 -31.95 4.09
N LYS A 485 -14.18 -33.22 3.93
CA LYS A 485 -14.28 -33.90 2.62
C LYS A 485 -15.43 -33.35 1.73
N GLY A 486 -16.24 -32.42 2.25
CA GLY A 486 -17.33 -31.78 1.52
C GLY A 486 -18.06 -30.74 2.38
N ILE A 487 -18.77 -29.82 1.73
CA ILE A 487 -19.57 -28.78 2.39
C ILE A 487 -21.02 -29.31 2.51
N PRO A 488 -21.58 -29.41 3.73
CA PRO A 488 -22.98 -29.80 3.91
C PRO A 488 -23.92 -28.87 3.13
N THR A 489 -24.99 -29.39 2.53
CA THR A 489 -25.91 -28.61 1.67
C THR A 489 -26.49 -27.38 2.37
N GLN A 490 -26.76 -27.48 3.68
CA GLN A 490 -27.25 -26.37 4.48
C GLN A 490 -26.18 -25.30 4.71
N THR A 491 -24.95 -25.71 5.00
CA THR A 491 -23.79 -24.82 5.13
C THR A 491 -23.49 -24.12 3.80
N TYR A 492 -23.59 -24.84 2.68
CA TYR A 492 -23.43 -24.27 1.34
C TYR A 492 -24.48 -23.18 1.06
N LYS A 493 -25.76 -23.43 1.35
CA LYS A 493 -26.82 -22.44 1.17
C LYS A 493 -26.57 -21.18 2.01
N ASN A 494 -26.14 -21.35 3.26
CA ASN A 494 -25.82 -20.24 4.16
C ASN A 494 -24.57 -19.46 3.72
N LEU A 495 -23.54 -20.14 3.24
CA LEU A 495 -22.34 -19.49 2.69
C LEU A 495 -22.66 -18.77 1.38
N GLN A 496 -23.51 -19.35 0.54
CA GLN A 496 -23.94 -18.74 -0.71
C GLN A 496 -24.70 -17.42 -0.46
N THR A 497 -25.59 -17.37 0.54
CA THR A 497 -26.26 -16.11 0.92
C THR A 497 -25.28 -15.10 1.49
N LEU A 498 -24.36 -15.52 2.36
CA LEU A 498 -23.32 -14.65 2.92
C LEU A 498 -22.42 -14.03 1.83
N VAL A 499 -21.95 -14.85 0.88
CA VAL A 499 -21.12 -14.40 -0.24
C VAL A 499 -21.90 -13.45 -1.14
N LYS A 500 -23.19 -13.70 -1.39
CA LYS A 500 -24.05 -12.77 -2.14
C LYS A 500 -24.16 -11.41 -1.45
N ILE A 501 -24.35 -11.39 -0.13
CA ILE A 501 -24.41 -10.15 0.65
C ILE A 501 -23.07 -9.40 0.58
N GLN A 502 -21.94 -10.09 0.75
CA GLN A 502 -20.61 -9.47 0.64
C GLN A 502 -20.33 -8.92 -0.77
N GLN A 503 -20.75 -9.64 -1.81
CA GLN A 503 -20.66 -9.18 -3.18
C GLN A 503 -21.51 -7.94 -3.41
N GLN A 504 -22.72 -7.89 -2.85
CA GLN A 504 -23.62 -6.75 -2.97
C GLN A 504 -23.08 -5.52 -2.24
N GLN A 505 -22.56 -5.67 -1.02
CA GLN A 505 -21.90 -4.58 -0.28
C GLN A 505 -20.66 -4.05 -1.01
N LYS A 506 -19.87 -4.93 -1.63
CA LYS A 506 -18.74 -4.51 -2.48
C LYS A 506 -19.21 -3.82 -3.76
N ALA A 507 -20.33 -4.26 -4.33
CA ALA A 507 -20.89 -3.65 -5.52
C ALA A 507 -21.47 -2.26 -5.26
N GLU A 508 -22.02 -2.00 -4.07
CA GLU A 508 -22.44 -0.66 -3.64
C GLU A 508 -21.27 0.33 -3.57
N ARG A 509 -20.07 -0.15 -3.19
CA ARG A 509 -18.84 0.68 -3.21
C ARG A 509 -18.32 0.97 -4.62
N PHE A 510 -18.68 0.15 -5.60
CA PHE A 510 -18.20 0.26 -6.98
C PHE A 510 -19.33 0.09 -8.01
N PRO A 511 -20.25 1.06 -8.12
CA PRO A 511 -21.43 0.96 -8.99
C PRO A 511 -21.07 0.84 -10.48
N GLU A 512 -19.91 1.37 -10.91
CA GLU A 512 -19.43 1.23 -12.28
C GLU A 512 -19.11 -0.22 -12.67
N LEU A 513 -18.75 -1.08 -11.71
CA LEU A 513 -18.51 -2.50 -11.93
C LEU A 513 -19.80 -3.23 -12.32
N LEU A 514 -20.93 -2.85 -11.73
CA LEU A 514 -22.24 -3.41 -12.05
C LEU A 514 -22.67 -3.03 -13.47
N ARG A 515 -22.51 -1.75 -13.84
CA ARG A 515 -22.78 -1.27 -15.21
C ARG A 515 -21.93 -2.02 -16.24
N LEU A 516 -20.65 -2.25 -15.93
CA LEU A 516 -19.74 -2.98 -16.79
C LEU A 516 -20.11 -4.47 -16.89
N ARG A 517 -20.49 -5.10 -15.77
CA ARG A 517 -21.02 -6.46 -15.74
C ARG A 517 -22.26 -6.60 -16.61
N ASP A 518 -23.21 -5.67 -16.55
CA ASP A 518 -24.42 -5.71 -17.38
C ASP A 518 -24.10 -5.49 -18.87
N LYS A 519 -23.09 -4.67 -19.20
CA LYS A 519 -22.59 -4.55 -20.58
C LYS A 519 -22.01 -5.88 -21.07
N PHE A 520 -21.22 -6.58 -20.25
CA PHE A 520 -20.68 -7.88 -20.60
C PHE A 520 -21.74 -8.97 -20.68
N ILE A 521 -22.71 -9.00 -19.77
CA ILE A 521 -23.85 -9.94 -19.82
C ILE A 521 -24.61 -9.73 -21.13
N ARG A 522 -24.91 -8.48 -21.51
CA ARG A 522 -25.56 -8.18 -22.79
C ARG A 522 -24.72 -8.62 -23.99
N ALA A 523 -23.40 -8.39 -23.96
CA ALA A 523 -22.50 -8.82 -25.03
C ALA A 523 -22.41 -10.35 -25.16
N VAL A 524 -22.35 -11.07 -24.04
CA VAL A 524 -22.34 -12.54 -23.99
C VAL A 524 -23.68 -13.09 -24.45
N MET A 525 -24.80 -12.57 -23.94
CA MET A 525 -26.14 -12.97 -24.39
C MET A 525 -26.35 -12.70 -25.87
N TRP A 526 -25.87 -11.58 -26.39
CA TRP A 526 -25.90 -11.28 -27.81
C TRP A 526 -25.08 -12.31 -28.61
N LYS A 527 -23.86 -12.64 -28.17
CA LYS A 527 -23.02 -13.67 -28.79
C LYS A 527 -23.70 -15.04 -28.76
N VAL A 528 -24.27 -15.46 -27.62
CA VAL A 528 -24.99 -16.75 -27.48
C VAL A 528 -26.18 -16.80 -28.44
N LYS A 529 -26.96 -15.71 -28.55
CA LYS A 529 -28.05 -15.60 -29.54
C LYS A 529 -27.58 -15.64 -30.99
N GLN A 530 -26.33 -15.28 -31.30
CA GLN A 530 -25.77 -15.45 -32.65
C GLN A 530 -25.40 -16.90 -32.93
N TYR A 531 -25.02 -17.68 -31.92
CA TYR A 531 -24.71 -19.11 -32.05
C TYR A 531 -25.93 -20.02 -31.96
N GLU A 532 -27.05 -19.54 -31.41
CA GLU A 532 -28.35 -20.22 -31.45
C GLU A 532 -29.12 -19.97 -32.77
N LYS A 533 -28.55 -19.24 -33.72
CA LYS A 533 -29.08 -19.23 -35.10
C LYS A 533 -28.77 -20.58 -35.74
N PRO A 534 -29.78 -21.38 -36.12
CA PRO A 534 -29.52 -22.63 -36.81
C PRO A 534 -29.20 -22.28 -38.25
N ASP A 535 -27.94 -22.23 -38.64
CA ASP A 535 -27.57 -22.37 -40.05
C ASP A 535 -26.11 -22.82 -40.20
N GLY A 536 -25.99 -24.07 -40.63
CA GLY A 536 -25.26 -24.42 -41.83
C GLY A 536 -23.74 -24.23 -41.84
N THR A 537 -23.07 -25.38 -42.00
CA THR A 537 -21.74 -25.56 -42.61
C THR A 537 -20.51 -25.31 -41.72
N PHE A 538 -20.05 -26.39 -41.07
CA PHE A 538 -18.67 -26.53 -40.61
C PHE A 538 -17.79 -27.03 -41.76
N PRO A 539 -16.62 -26.42 -42.05
CA PRO A 539 -15.56 -27.09 -42.78
C PRO A 539 -14.68 -27.89 -41.81
N GLN A 540 -14.70 -29.21 -41.98
CA GLN A 540 -13.72 -30.14 -41.44
C GLN A 540 -12.36 -29.94 -42.11
N GLN A 541 -11.31 -29.70 -41.32
CA GLN A 541 -9.93 -30.09 -41.65
C GLN A 541 -9.26 -30.56 -40.36
N LEU A 542 -9.21 -31.88 -40.15
CA LEU A 542 -8.10 -32.79 -40.45
C LEU A 542 -6.96 -32.72 -39.41
N SER A 543 -7.12 -33.51 -38.34
CA SER A 543 -6.00 -34.03 -37.55
C SER A 543 -5.73 -35.48 -37.97
N VAL A 544 -4.60 -35.73 -38.63
CA VAL A 544 -4.03 -37.08 -38.77
C VAL A 544 -2.58 -37.00 -38.30
N ILE A 545 -2.31 -37.59 -37.13
CA ILE A 545 -1.00 -38.12 -36.77
C ILE A 545 -1.28 -39.55 -36.27
N PRO A 546 -0.72 -40.61 -36.88
CA PRO A 546 -0.89 -41.97 -36.39
C PRO A 546 0.00 -42.20 -35.16
N GLY A 547 -0.59 -42.70 -34.09
CA GLY A 547 0.15 -43.27 -32.98
C GLY A 547 0.62 -44.68 -33.32
N GLU A 548 1.92 -44.90 -33.27
CA GLU A 548 2.50 -46.22 -33.03
C GLU A 548 2.08 -46.68 -31.63
N VAL A 549 1.40 -47.82 -31.56
CA VAL A 549 1.27 -48.59 -30.32
C VAL A 549 1.85 -49.98 -30.59
N ILE A 550 2.88 -50.26 -29.81
CA ILE A 550 3.54 -51.53 -29.62
C ILE A 550 2.62 -52.43 -28.77
N SER A 551 2.48 -53.69 -29.23
CA SER A 551 1.89 -54.87 -28.59
C SER A 551 0.38 -54.94 -28.42
#